data_AF-A0A398BRQ0-F1
#
_entry.id   AF-A0A398BRQ0-F1
#
_cell.length_a   1.000
_cell.length_b   1.000
_cell.length_c   1.000
_cell.angle_alpha   90.00
_cell.angle_beta   90.00
_cell.angle_gamma   90.00
#
_symmetry.space_group_name_H-M   'P 1'
#
loop_
_entity.id
_entity.type
_entity.pdbx_description
1 polymer ?
#
loop_
_entity_poly.entity_id
_entity_poly.type
_entity_poly.pdbx_seq_one_letter_code
_entity_poly.pdbx_strand_id
1 'polypeptide(L)'
;MMTNRLRLLQLANGLMYFGPLLAGLGGFGWRVVPAFTLIFMLWLVVMRPGDWPQTADDWHRPGAVPGAAARLAVQLLLVVVLFGLGRGIGGVMGVTPVMPTMLPVGLSFLAIPFARLIWNPRRTPRHSGQPSADMSATLAGNADRDMARRMTQPLADLSPEVGTDQIAAHLAALSPYLSPALLFQALAERVQASDAPVHLRRALILQATDGRVAEACHGQAAPVKALQAAQGDDALLALFAERCACLLRENVDAWGDCPHVAALERAAASAGPQAAQALRDLAALNLRLAPLNGDGRGVASRG
;
A
#
# COMPACT_ATOMS: atom_id res chain seq x y z
N MET A 1 5.43 23.78 4.28
CA MET A 1 6.24 23.11 3.23
C MET A 1 5.58 21.87 2.60
N MET A 2 4.54 21.24 3.19
CA MET A 2 3.79 20.13 2.56
C MET A 2 2.93 20.54 1.35
N THR A 3 2.42 21.78 1.33
CA THR A 3 1.62 22.34 0.22
C THR A 3 2.38 22.31 -1.11
N ASN A 4 3.69 22.50 -1.10
CA ASN A 4 4.49 22.43 -2.31
C ASN A 4 4.60 21.01 -2.85
N ARG A 5 4.65 19.96 -2.01
CA ARG A 5 4.83 18.58 -2.47
C ARG A 5 3.59 18.01 -3.16
N LEU A 6 2.41 18.26 -2.60
CA LEU A 6 1.12 17.86 -3.20
C LEU A 6 0.80 18.71 -4.43
N ARG A 7 1.08 20.02 -4.39
CA ARG A 7 1.02 20.87 -5.58
C ARG A 7 2.01 20.41 -6.65
N LEU A 8 3.22 19.97 -6.30
CA LEU A 8 4.20 19.46 -7.27
C LEU A 8 3.80 18.12 -7.87
N LEU A 9 3.12 17.23 -7.13
CA LEU A 9 2.55 16.00 -7.69
C LEU A 9 1.33 16.27 -8.58
N GLN A 10 0.47 17.20 -8.17
CA GLN A 10 -0.65 17.68 -9.00
C GLN A 10 -0.16 18.44 -10.23
N LEU A 11 0.94 19.18 -10.11
CA LEU A 11 1.58 19.90 -11.19
C LEU A 11 2.30 18.91 -12.10
N ALA A 12 2.96 17.86 -11.61
CA ALA A 12 3.58 16.81 -12.42
C ALA A 12 2.52 15.98 -13.19
N ASN A 13 1.43 15.60 -12.51
CA ASN A 13 0.31 14.90 -13.15
C ASN A 13 -0.39 15.82 -14.16
N GLY A 14 -0.62 17.09 -13.78
CA GLY A 14 -1.14 18.15 -14.64
C GLY A 14 -0.25 18.38 -15.87
N LEU A 15 1.07 18.40 -15.70
CA LEU A 15 2.06 18.55 -16.78
C LEU A 15 2.02 17.37 -17.74
N MET A 16 1.75 16.17 -17.21
CA MET A 16 1.56 14.97 -18.03
C MET A 16 0.32 15.08 -18.91
N TYR A 17 -0.81 15.57 -18.38
CA TYR A 17 -2.03 15.84 -19.17
C TYR A 17 -1.90 17.07 -20.09
N PHE A 18 -1.03 18.02 -19.74
CA PHE A 18 -0.79 19.22 -20.53
C PHE A 18 -0.10 18.93 -21.86
N GLY A 19 0.73 17.88 -21.92
CA GLY A 19 1.43 17.46 -23.16
C GLY A 19 0.49 17.11 -24.32
N PRO A 20 -0.43 16.14 -24.17
CA PRO A 20 -1.41 15.79 -25.20
C PRO A 20 -2.32 16.97 -25.58
N LEU A 21 -2.67 17.82 -24.60
CA LEU A 21 -3.51 19.00 -24.82
C LEU A 21 -2.79 20.08 -25.64
N LEU A 22 -1.53 20.39 -25.31
CA LEU A 22 -0.68 21.28 -26.12
C LEU A 22 -0.43 20.72 -27.51
N ALA A 23 -0.26 19.40 -27.64
CA ALA A 23 -0.10 18.75 -28.94
C ALA A 23 -1.39 18.84 -29.79
N GLY A 24 -2.56 18.76 -29.16
CA GLY A 24 -3.84 19.05 -29.82
C GLY A 24 -3.91 20.52 -30.28
N LEU A 25 -3.54 21.45 -29.39
CA LEU A 25 -3.57 22.90 -29.63
C LEU A 25 -2.61 23.33 -30.75
N GLY A 26 -1.41 22.77 -30.80
CA GLY A 26 -0.41 23.00 -31.85
C GLY A 26 -0.76 22.34 -33.19
N GLY A 27 -1.91 21.66 -33.30
CA GLY A 27 -2.39 21.08 -34.55
C GLY A 27 -1.60 19.85 -35.03
N PHE A 28 -0.81 19.23 -34.16
CA PHE A 28 0.02 18.08 -34.53
C PHE A 28 -0.80 16.91 -35.10
N GLY A 29 -0.18 16.04 -35.89
CA GLY A 29 -0.87 14.90 -36.51
C GLY A 29 -1.22 13.79 -35.52
N TRP A 30 -2.13 12.90 -35.90
CA TRP A 30 -2.52 11.71 -35.11
C TRP A 30 -1.35 10.77 -34.75
N ARG A 31 -0.23 10.88 -35.47
CA ARG A 31 0.99 10.09 -35.23
C ARG A 31 1.62 10.30 -33.85
N VAL A 32 1.29 11.39 -33.15
CA VAL A 32 1.85 11.69 -31.82
C VAL A 32 1.04 11.02 -30.69
N VAL A 33 -0.20 10.62 -30.95
CA VAL A 33 -1.10 9.98 -29.97
C VAL A 33 -0.50 8.70 -29.36
N PRO A 34 0.06 7.75 -30.14
CA PRO A 34 0.67 6.54 -29.58
C PRO A 34 1.84 6.83 -28.64
N ALA A 35 2.63 7.88 -28.93
CA ALA A 35 3.75 8.27 -28.08
C ALA A 35 3.28 8.75 -26.70
N PHE A 36 2.21 9.56 -26.65
CA PHE A 36 1.61 9.96 -25.38
C PHE A 36 0.98 8.78 -24.65
N THR A 37 0.30 7.87 -25.36
CA THR A 37 -0.26 6.64 -24.76
C THR A 37 0.83 5.79 -24.10
N LEU A 38 2.01 5.66 -24.74
CA LEU A 38 3.16 4.94 -24.16
C LEU A 38 3.71 5.63 -22.91
N ILE A 39 3.86 6.95 -22.93
CA ILE A 39 4.32 7.73 -21.76
C ILE A 39 3.34 7.55 -20.59
N PHE A 40 2.05 7.62 -20.89
CA PHE A 40 0.98 7.44 -19.93
C PHE A 40 0.90 6.00 -19.38
N MET A 41 1.18 5.00 -20.21
CA MET A 41 1.31 3.61 -19.79
C MET A 41 2.50 3.43 -18.85
N LEU A 42 3.67 3.95 -19.23
CA LEU A 42 4.88 3.89 -18.43
C LEU A 42 4.66 4.54 -17.06
N TRP A 43 3.99 5.68 -17.01
CA TRP A 43 3.60 6.33 -15.76
C TRP A 43 2.73 5.43 -14.88
N LEU A 44 1.74 4.75 -15.46
CA LEU A 44 0.81 3.89 -14.74
C LEU A 44 1.52 2.66 -14.15
N VAL A 45 2.47 2.09 -14.90
CA VAL A 45 3.36 1.01 -14.43
C VAL A 45 4.25 1.50 -13.28
N VAL A 46 4.79 2.71 -13.36
CA VAL A 46 5.66 3.28 -12.31
C VAL A 46 4.88 3.63 -11.03
N MET A 47 3.66 4.15 -11.15
CA MET A 47 2.84 4.56 -9.99
C MET A 47 2.09 3.40 -9.33
N ARG A 48 1.70 2.37 -10.09
CA ARG A 48 0.97 1.21 -9.58
C ARG A 48 1.58 -0.11 -10.07
N PRO A 49 2.80 -0.44 -9.64
CA PRO A 49 3.48 -1.67 -10.09
C PRO A 49 2.75 -2.94 -9.65
N GLY A 50 1.98 -2.91 -8.56
CA GLY A 50 1.19 -4.06 -8.09
C GLY A 50 -0.06 -4.36 -8.90
N ASP A 51 -0.51 -3.42 -9.75
CA ASP A 51 -1.64 -3.63 -10.64
C ASP A 51 -1.23 -4.41 -11.91
N TRP A 52 0.06 -4.48 -12.23
CA TRP A 52 0.56 -5.11 -13.45
C TRP A 52 1.12 -6.51 -13.18
N PRO A 53 0.85 -7.50 -14.06
CA PRO A 53 1.44 -8.84 -13.94
C PRO A 53 2.96 -8.75 -14.00
N GLN A 54 3.64 -9.23 -12.95
CA GLN A 54 5.09 -9.09 -12.79
C GLN A 54 5.86 -10.31 -13.30
N THR A 55 5.22 -11.47 -13.33
CA THR A 55 5.80 -12.72 -13.82
C THR A 55 5.15 -13.18 -15.13
N ALA A 56 5.88 -13.95 -15.94
CA ALA A 56 5.35 -14.53 -17.18
C ALA A 56 4.10 -15.41 -16.91
N ASP A 57 4.06 -16.11 -15.79
CA ASP A 57 2.93 -16.93 -15.38
C ASP A 57 1.69 -16.11 -15.01
N ASP A 58 1.86 -14.88 -14.50
CA ASP A 58 0.73 -13.98 -14.20
C ASP A 58 -0.01 -13.53 -15.48
N TRP A 59 0.66 -13.50 -16.64
CA TRP A 59 0.03 -13.18 -17.93
C TRP A 59 -0.93 -14.27 -18.41
N HIS A 60 -0.72 -15.51 -17.98
CA HIS A 60 -1.58 -16.64 -18.32
C HIS A 60 -2.82 -16.75 -17.43
N ARG A 61 -2.92 -15.95 -16.36
CA ARG A 61 -4.13 -15.95 -15.51
C ARG A 61 -5.34 -15.41 -16.29
N PRO A 62 -6.49 -16.13 -16.26
CA PRO A 62 -7.72 -15.66 -16.89
C PRO A 62 -8.22 -14.40 -16.16
N GLY A 63 -7.93 -13.23 -16.71
CA GLY A 63 -8.27 -11.92 -16.12
C GLY A 63 -7.18 -10.86 -16.24
N ALA A 64 -5.91 -11.26 -16.36
CA ALA A 64 -4.79 -10.32 -16.46
C ALA A 64 -4.81 -9.53 -17.78
N VAL A 65 -5.01 -10.23 -18.89
CA VAL A 65 -5.10 -9.65 -20.25
C VAL A 65 -6.27 -8.68 -20.40
N PRO A 66 -7.53 -9.02 -20.04
CA PRO A 66 -8.64 -8.07 -20.17
C PRO A 66 -8.51 -6.87 -19.22
N GLY A 67 -7.93 -7.04 -18.03
CA GLY A 67 -7.66 -5.92 -17.12
C GLY A 67 -6.62 -4.94 -17.66
N ALA A 68 -5.52 -5.45 -18.23
CA ALA A 68 -4.51 -4.64 -18.89
C ALA A 68 -5.06 -3.94 -20.14
N ALA A 69 -5.86 -4.65 -20.95
CA ALA A 69 -6.51 -4.10 -22.13
C ALA A 69 -7.51 -2.98 -21.79
N ALA A 70 -8.32 -3.15 -20.75
CA ALA A 70 -9.25 -2.13 -20.28
C ALA A 70 -8.51 -0.86 -19.83
N ARG A 71 -7.39 -1.01 -19.12
CA ARG A 71 -6.55 0.14 -18.70
C ARG A 71 -5.90 0.83 -19.88
N LEU A 72 -5.37 0.08 -20.85
CA LEU A 72 -4.85 0.64 -22.09
C LEU A 72 -5.95 1.42 -22.85
N ALA A 73 -7.17 0.87 -22.92
CA ALA A 73 -8.30 1.52 -23.58
C ALA A 73 -8.70 2.83 -22.88
N VAL A 74 -8.77 2.85 -21.55
CA VAL A 74 -9.03 4.08 -20.78
C VAL A 74 -7.92 5.11 -21.00
N GLN A 75 -6.67 4.67 -21.04
CA GLN A 75 -5.53 5.56 -21.22
C GLN A 75 -5.49 6.16 -22.64
N LEU A 76 -5.78 5.34 -23.65
CA LEU A 76 -5.93 5.79 -25.03
C LEU A 76 -7.10 6.77 -25.16
N LEU A 77 -8.25 6.45 -24.57
CA LEU A 77 -9.42 7.32 -24.57
C LEU A 77 -9.09 8.68 -23.94
N LEU A 78 -8.42 8.68 -22.80
CA LEU A 78 -8.02 9.89 -22.10
C LEU A 78 -7.10 10.76 -22.97
N VAL A 79 -6.07 10.16 -23.59
CA VAL A 79 -5.17 10.87 -24.51
C VAL A 79 -5.92 11.43 -25.71
N VAL A 80 -6.83 10.65 -26.31
CA VAL A 80 -7.65 11.10 -27.45
C VAL A 80 -8.58 12.25 -27.06
N VAL A 81 -9.20 12.20 -25.88
CA VAL A 81 -10.06 13.27 -25.37
C VAL A 81 -9.25 14.54 -25.12
N LEU A 82 -8.09 14.46 -24.45
CA LEU A 82 -7.22 15.61 -24.20
C LEU A 82 -6.69 16.23 -25.50
N PHE A 83 -6.28 15.39 -26.44
CA PHE A 83 -5.81 15.81 -27.75
C PHE A 83 -6.94 16.47 -28.56
N GLY A 84 -8.15 15.87 -28.53
CA GLY A 84 -9.35 16.43 -29.15
C GLY A 84 -9.76 17.77 -28.54
N LEU A 85 -9.69 17.91 -27.21
CA LEU A 85 -9.96 19.17 -26.51
C LEU A 85 -8.96 20.26 -26.92
N GLY A 86 -7.67 19.94 -26.93
CA GLY A 86 -6.63 20.86 -27.39
C GLY A 86 -6.86 21.31 -28.83
N ARG A 87 -7.23 20.37 -29.72
CA ARG A 87 -7.52 20.65 -31.13
C ARG A 87 -8.78 21.50 -31.31
N GLY A 88 -9.81 21.26 -30.50
CA GLY A 88 -11.02 22.07 -30.45
C GLY A 88 -10.75 23.51 -30.01
N ILE A 89 -9.95 23.69 -28.94
CA ILE A 89 -9.54 25.01 -28.47
C ILE A 89 -8.70 25.75 -29.53
N GLY A 90 -7.74 25.06 -30.15
CA GLY A 90 -6.88 25.65 -31.19
C GLY A 90 -7.65 26.02 -32.46
N GLY A 91 -8.64 25.21 -32.83
CA GLY A 91 -9.55 25.51 -33.93
C GLY A 91 -10.43 26.74 -33.67
N VAL A 92 -10.98 26.87 -32.46
CA VAL A 92 -11.83 28.02 -32.08
C VAL A 92 -11.01 29.31 -31.92
N MET A 93 -9.79 29.23 -31.38
CA MET A 93 -8.92 30.40 -31.24
C MET A 93 -8.31 30.87 -32.57
N GLY A 94 -8.34 30.05 -33.63
CA GLY A 94 -7.74 30.38 -34.93
C GLY A 94 -6.21 30.55 -34.89
N VAL A 95 -5.58 30.21 -33.77
CA VAL A 95 -4.14 30.32 -33.53
C VAL A 95 -3.59 28.92 -33.33
N THR A 96 -2.71 28.49 -34.24
CA THR A 96 -1.89 27.29 -34.07
C THR A 96 -0.49 27.73 -33.66
N PRO A 97 -0.18 27.79 -32.35
CA PRO A 97 1.15 28.18 -31.91
C PRO A 97 2.20 27.23 -32.51
N VAL A 98 3.15 27.78 -33.27
CA VAL A 98 4.24 27.04 -33.91
C VAL A 98 5.22 26.59 -32.84
N MET A 99 4.91 25.46 -32.20
CA MET A 99 5.75 24.85 -31.19
C MET A 99 6.61 23.74 -31.82
N PRO A 100 7.85 23.55 -31.37
CA PRO A 100 8.65 22.39 -31.78
C PRO A 100 8.05 21.10 -31.21
N THR A 101 7.92 20.06 -32.05
CA THR A 101 7.27 18.77 -31.75
C THR A 101 7.83 18.06 -30.52
N MET A 102 9.10 18.33 -30.19
CA MET A 102 9.80 17.75 -29.05
C MET A 102 9.41 18.39 -27.71
N LEU A 103 8.82 19.59 -27.72
CA LEU A 103 8.54 20.34 -26.49
C LEU A 103 7.40 19.69 -25.66
N PRO A 104 6.22 19.35 -26.22
CA PRO A 104 5.19 18.68 -25.44
C PRO A 104 5.59 17.25 -25.03
N VAL A 105 6.36 16.55 -25.86
CA VAL A 105 6.86 15.19 -25.56
C VAL A 105 7.89 15.23 -24.44
N GLY A 106 8.86 16.17 -24.52
CA GLY A 106 9.88 16.37 -23.50
C GLY A 106 9.28 16.81 -22.17
N LEU A 107 8.24 17.64 -22.19
CA LEU A 107 7.52 18.09 -20.99
C LEU A 107 6.84 16.91 -20.27
N SER A 108 6.15 16.03 -21.01
CA SER A 108 5.53 14.83 -20.44
C SER A 108 6.57 13.81 -19.95
N PHE A 109 7.71 13.69 -20.64
CA PHE A 109 8.77 12.77 -20.25
C PHE A 109 9.53 13.23 -19.00
N LEU A 110 9.80 14.53 -18.86
CA LEU A 110 10.47 15.11 -17.68
C LEU A 110 9.65 15.00 -16.39
N ALA A 111 8.33 14.89 -16.50
CA ALA A 111 7.44 14.73 -15.35
C ALA A 111 7.72 13.43 -14.57
N ILE A 112 8.20 12.38 -15.25
CA ILE A 112 8.49 11.06 -14.68
C ILE A 112 9.66 11.10 -13.67
N PRO A 113 10.88 11.55 -14.04
CA PRO A 113 11.99 11.65 -13.09
C PRO A 113 11.72 12.72 -12.01
N PHE A 114 10.99 13.80 -12.34
CA PHE A 114 10.61 14.80 -11.33
C PHE A 114 9.71 14.21 -10.24
N ALA A 115 8.74 13.36 -10.61
CA ALA A 115 7.88 12.68 -9.65
C ALA A 115 8.67 11.71 -8.74
N ARG A 116 9.66 11.01 -9.30
CA ARG A 116 10.55 10.09 -8.57
C ARG A 116 11.54 10.81 -7.64
N LEU A 117 12.07 11.97 -8.04
CA LEU A 117 13.02 12.75 -7.23
C LEU A 117 12.35 13.36 -5.98
N ILE A 118 11.04 13.66 -6.07
CA ILE A 118 10.24 14.24 -4.98
C ILE A 118 9.71 13.15 -4.04
N TRP A 119 9.54 11.93 -4.54
CA TRP A 119 9.07 10.78 -3.77
C TRP A 119 10.23 10.02 -3.12
N ASN A 120 10.60 10.37 -1.89
CA ASN A 120 11.49 9.56 -1.07
C ASN A 120 10.64 8.62 -0.19
N PRO A 121 10.60 7.29 -0.44
CA PRO A 121 9.65 6.36 0.19
C PRO A 121 9.85 6.14 1.69
N ARG A 122 10.85 6.78 2.33
CA ARG A 122 11.28 6.47 3.70
C ARG A 122 10.71 7.34 4.81
N ARG A 123 9.94 8.39 4.55
CA ARG A 123 9.36 9.21 5.65
C ARG A 123 8.03 9.85 5.30
N THR A 124 6.94 9.29 5.82
CA THR A 124 5.67 10.02 5.93
C THR A 124 5.06 9.81 7.32
N PRO A 125 5.16 10.81 8.22
CA PRO A 125 4.21 10.99 9.30
C PRO A 125 2.89 11.52 8.71
N ARG A 126 1.78 10.84 9.02
CA ARG A 126 0.41 11.30 8.73
C ARG A 126 0.01 12.43 9.69
N HIS A 127 -0.41 13.58 9.15
CA HIS A 127 -1.63 14.35 9.50
C HIS A 127 -1.48 15.83 9.14
N SER A 128 -2.46 16.35 8.41
CA SER A 128 -3.17 17.64 8.56
C SER A 128 -3.56 18.19 7.17
N GLY A 129 -4.87 18.41 7.00
CA GLY A 129 -5.51 18.54 5.70
C GLY A 129 -5.59 19.95 5.11
N GLN A 130 -6.06 20.00 3.86
CA GLN A 130 -6.91 21.07 3.34
C GLN A 130 -7.62 20.63 2.03
N PRO A 131 -8.87 21.06 1.80
CA PRO A 131 -9.82 20.37 0.93
C PRO A 131 -9.96 21.02 -0.46
N SER A 132 -10.10 20.20 -1.50
CA SER A 132 -10.88 20.51 -2.73
C SER A 132 -10.87 19.36 -3.76
N ALA A 133 -9.82 18.54 -3.82
CA ALA A 133 -9.81 17.25 -4.55
C ALA A 133 -10.03 16.03 -3.63
N ASP A 134 -9.96 16.26 -2.33
CA ASP A 134 -10.17 15.25 -1.29
C ASP A 134 -11.59 14.75 -1.24
N MET A 135 -12.61 15.45 -1.73
CA MET A 135 -13.98 15.01 -1.51
C MET A 135 -14.27 13.68 -2.22
N SER A 136 -13.87 13.49 -3.47
CA SER A 136 -14.08 12.24 -4.20
C SER A 136 -13.24 11.08 -3.65
N ALA A 137 -11.96 11.34 -3.31
CA ALA A 137 -11.05 10.33 -2.78
C ALA A 137 -11.36 9.99 -1.30
N THR A 138 -11.82 10.96 -0.53
CA THR A 138 -12.31 10.77 0.84
C THR A 138 -13.66 10.07 0.81
N LEU A 139 -14.56 10.40 -0.12
CA LEU A 139 -15.82 9.68 -0.28
C LEU A 139 -15.58 8.22 -0.71
N ALA A 140 -14.69 7.97 -1.67
CA ALA A 140 -14.32 6.61 -2.05
C ALA A 140 -13.62 5.87 -0.90
N GLY A 141 -12.65 6.51 -0.23
CA GLY A 141 -11.96 5.93 0.92
C GLY A 141 -12.85 5.74 2.16
N ASN A 142 -13.90 6.55 2.32
CA ASN A 142 -14.92 6.39 3.34
C ASN A 142 -15.88 5.27 2.96
N ALA A 143 -16.29 5.17 1.68
CA ALA A 143 -17.12 4.08 1.19
C ALA A 143 -16.42 2.72 1.33
N ASP A 144 -15.12 2.65 1.01
CA ASP A 144 -14.30 1.45 1.19
C ASP A 144 -14.17 1.07 2.67
N ARG A 145 -13.98 2.05 3.56
CA ARG A 145 -13.97 1.82 5.02
C ARG A 145 -15.33 1.39 5.56
N ASP A 146 -16.41 2.01 5.10
CA ASP A 146 -17.78 1.65 5.49
C ASP A 146 -18.15 0.26 4.99
N MET A 147 -17.71 -0.12 3.80
CA MET A 147 -17.85 -1.46 3.25
C MET A 147 -17.04 -2.46 4.08
N ALA A 148 -15.76 -2.19 4.34
CA ALA A 148 -14.91 -3.05 5.16
C ALA A 148 -15.48 -3.24 6.57
N ARG A 149 -16.01 -2.17 7.18
CA ARG A 149 -16.71 -2.23 8.47
C ARG A 149 -17.96 -3.11 8.38
N ARG A 150 -18.82 -2.94 7.39
CA ARG A 150 -20.02 -3.79 7.22
C ARG A 150 -19.64 -5.26 7.00
N MET A 151 -18.68 -5.55 6.13
CA MET A 151 -18.27 -6.92 5.82
C MET A 151 -17.56 -7.62 6.97
N THR A 152 -16.88 -6.87 7.84
CA THR A 152 -16.28 -7.44 9.05
C THR A 152 -17.31 -7.55 10.18
N GLN A 153 -18.51 -6.96 10.09
CA GLN A 153 -19.51 -6.99 11.18
C GLN A 153 -19.84 -8.41 11.67
N PRO A 154 -20.02 -9.43 10.79
CA PRO A 154 -20.24 -10.79 11.25
C PRO A 154 -19.13 -11.34 12.15
N LEU A 155 -17.86 -10.95 11.94
CA LEU A 155 -16.75 -11.32 12.84
C LEU A 155 -16.90 -10.69 14.23
N ALA A 156 -17.49 -9.51 14.34
CA ALA A 156 -17.75 -8.87 15.63
C ALA A 156 -18.90 -9.56 16.37
N ASP A 157 -19.90 -10.04 15.63
CA ASP A 157 -21.09 -10.70 16.16
C ASP A 157 -20.87 -12.19 16.50
N LEU A 158 -19.68 -12.74 16.21
CA LEU A 158 -19.31 -14.10 16.59
C LEU A 158 -19.32 -14.29 18.11
N SER A 159 -19.61 -15.52 18.52
CA SER A 159 -19.48 -15.93 19.93
C SER A 159 -18.02 -15.78 20.41
N PRO A 160 -17.79 -15.34 21.66
CA PRO A 160 -16.44 -15.22 22.21
C PRO A 160 -15.69 -16.55 22.32
N GLU A 161 -16.41 -17.68 22.31
CA GLU A 161 -15.84 -19.04 22.41
C GLU A 161 -15.37 -19.60 21.05
N VAL A 162 -15.51 -18.85 19.96
CA VAL A 162 -15.13 -19.32 18.63
C VAL A 162 -13.62 -19.59 18.56
N GLY A 163 -13.27 -20.78 18.09
CA GLY A 163 -11.89 -21.23 17.94
C GLY A 163 -11.11 -20.46 16.85
N THR A 164 -9.78 -20.49 16.95
CA THR A 164 -8.87 -19.81 16.03
C THR A 164 -9.10 -20.21 14.56
N ASP A 165 -9.36 -21.49 14.29
CA ASP A 165 -9.54 -22.01 12.92
C ASP A 165 -10.80 -21.47 12.24
N GLN A 166 -11.88 -21.30 13.01
CA GLN A 166 -13.12 -20.71 12.49
C GLN A 166 -12.92 -19.23 12.16
N ILE A 167 -12.21 -18.49 13.02
CA ILE A 167 -11.87 -17.08 12.75
C ILE A 167 -10.99 -16.98 11.50
N ALA A 168 -9.99 -17.87 11.34
CA ALA A 168 -9.16 -17.92 10.16
C ALA A 168 -9.97 -18.21 8.88
N ALA A 169 -10.93 -19.14 8.94
CA ALA A 169 -11.84 -19.44 7.83
C ALA A 169 -12.71 -18.23 7.46
N HIS A 170 -13.24 -17.49 8.45
CA HIS A 170 -13.97 -16.25 8.20
C HIS A 170 -13.10 -15.17 7.55
N LEU A 171 -11.86 -14.98 8.02
CA LEU A 171 -10.92 -14.03 7.39
C LEU A 171 -10.59 -14.44 5.95
N ALA A 172 -10.36 -15.74 5.70
CA ALA A 172 -10.11 -16.27 4.37
C ALA A 172 -11.29 -16.01 3.42
N ALA A 173 -12.54 -16.15 3.90
CA ALA A 173 -13.74 -15.86 3.12
C ALA A 173 -13.90 -14.38 2.76
N LEU A 174 -13.32 -13.45 3.53
CA LEU A 174 -13.34 -12.02 3.25
C LEU A 174 -12.24 -11.57 2.28
N SER A 175 -11.16 -12.35 2.16
CA SER A 175 -9.99 -12.00 1.33
C SER A 175 -10.27 -11.74 -0.17
N PRO A 176 -11.28 -12.35 -0.83
CA PRO A 176 -11.59 -12.04 -2.23
C PRO A 176 -12.23 -10.66 -2.42
N TYR A 177 -12.81 -10.09 -1.37
CA TYR A 177 -13.62 -8.88 -1.43
C TYR A 177 -12.94 -7.66 -0.83
N LEU A 178 -12.03 -7.86 0.12
CA LEU A 178 -11.31 -6.79 0.81
C LEU A 178 -9.82 -6.93 0.60
N SER A 179 -9.15 -5.81 0.30
CA SER A 179 -7.70 -5.80 0.28
C SER A 179 -7.14 -6.10 1.68
N PRO A 180 -5.95 -6.73 1.79
CA PRO A 180 -5.34 -7.07 3.07
C PRO A 180 -5.20 -5.86 4.00
N ALA A 181 -4.89 -4.68 3.43
CA ALA A 181 -4.76 -3.42 4.16
C ALA A 181 -6.10 -2.87 4.67
N LEU A 182 -7.17 -2.93 3.88
CA LEU A 182 -8.51 -2.49 4.31
C LEU A 182 -9.07 -3.39 5.41
N LEU A 183 -8.90 -4.70 5.28
CA LEU A 183 -9.32 -5.67 6.29
C LEU A 183 -8.56 -5.45 7.61
N PHE A 184 -7.23 -5.29 7.55
CA PHE A 184 -6.41 -4.97 8.72
C PHE A 184 -6.85 -3.66 9.38
N GLN A 185 -7.08 -2.60 8.59
CA GLN A 185 -7.51 -1.31 9.13
C GLN A 185 -8.86 -1.41 9.83
N ALA A 186 -9.84 -2.07 9.23
CA ALA A 186 -11.17 -2.25 9.83
C ALA A 186 -11.12 -3.04 11.16
N LEU A 187 -10.27 -4.07 11.25
CA LEU A 187 -10.06 -4.81 12.49
C LEU A 187 -9.33 -3.97 13.54
N ALA A 188 -8.28 -3.24 13.15
CA ALA A 188 -7.51 -2.39 14.05
C ALA A 188 -8.35 -1.24 14.63
N GLU A 189 -9.24 -0.64 13.84
CA GLU A 189 -10.18 0.39 14.30
C GLU A 189 -11.18 -0.15 15.32
N ARG A 190 -11.63 -1.40 15.16
CA ARG A 190 -12.55 -2.05 16.10
C ARG A 190 -11.89 -2.46 17.40
N VAL A 191 -10.67 -2.96 17.34
CA VAL A 191 -9.93 -3.38 18.52
C VAL A 191 -9.47 -2.19 19.37
N GLN A 192 -9.39 -0.98 18.80
CA GLN A 192 -9.09 0.24 19.56
C GLN A 192 -10.19 0.70 20.51
N ALA A 193 -11.43 0.20 20.38
CA ALA A 193 -12.46 0.43 21.38
C ALA A 193 -12.10 -0.34 22.66
N SER A 194 -12.09 0.32 23.82
CA SER A 194 -11.51 -0.14 25.10
C SER A 194 -12.08 -1.43 25.72
N ASP A 195 -12.89 -2.20 25.00
CA ASP A 195 -13.45 -3.48 25.42
C ASP A 195 -13.64 -4.43 24.22
N ALA A 196 -12.61 -4.52 23.38
CA ALA A 196 -12.67 -5.38 22.21
C ALA A 196 -12.72 -6.87 22.64
N PRO A 197 -13.72 -7.63 22.18
CA PRO A 197 -13.82 -9.06 22.46
C PRO A 197 -12.55 -9.83 22.07
N VAL A 198 -12.25 -10.90 22.83
CA VAL A 198 -11.05 -11.74 22.64
C VAL A 198 -10.96 -12.29 21.22
N HIS A 199 -12.08 -12.68 20.60
CA HIS A 199 -12.10 -13.18 19.22
C HIS A 199 -11.71 -12.13 18.18
N LEU A 200 -12.08 -10.85 18.38
CA LEU A 200 -11.67 -9.77 17.49
C LEU A 200 -10.18 -9.44 17.66
N ARG A 201 -9.68 -9.45 18.89
CA ARG A 201 -8.24 -9.31 19.18
C ARG A 201 -7.44 -10.44 18.52
N ARG A 202 -7.95 -11.67 18.58
CA ARG A 202 -7.40 -12.85 17.90
C ARG A 202 -7.42 -12.69 16.38
N ALA A 203 -8.52 -12.24 15.79
CA ALA A 203 -8.63 -11.96 14.36
C ALA A 203 -7.60 -10.93 13.89
N LEU A 204 -7.39 -9.86 14.67
CA LEU A 204 -6.37 -8.86 14.40
C LEU A 204 -4.96 -9.47 14.44
N ILE A 205 -4.65 -10.34 15.41
CA ILE A 205 -3.35 -11.02 15.50
C ILE A 205 -3.11 -11.87 14.26
N LEU A 206 -4.09 -12.69 13.85
CA LEU A 206 -3.99 -13.52 12.65
C LEU A 206 -3.74 -12.68 11.39
N GLN A 207 -4.49 -11.58 11.23
CA GLN A 207 -4.35 -10.69 10.08
C GLN A 207 -2.99 -9.96 10.10
N ALA A 208 -2.59 -9.38 11.22
CA ALA A 208 -1.37 -8.60 11.34
C ALA A 208 -0.08 -9.42 11.18
N THR A 209 -0.17 -10.73 11.37
CA THR A 209 0.95 -11.68 11.24
C THR A 209 0.90 -12.50 9.95
N ASP A 210 -0.02 -12.16 9.03
CA ASP A 210 -0.07 -12.76 7.70
C ASP A 210 0.95 -12.09 6.76
N GLY A 211 1.66 -12.88 5.95
CA GLY A 211 2.69 -12.38 5.03
C GLY A 211 2.15 -11.37 4.00
N ARG A 212 0.93 -11.58 3.48
CA ARG A 212 0.31 -10.67 2.50
C ARG A 212 -0.04 -9.33 3.13
N VAL A 213 -0.42 -9.35 4.42
CA VAL A 213 -0.70 -8.15 5.18
C VAL A 213 0.59 -7.41 5.52
N ALA A 214 1.65 -8.12 5.91
CA ALA A 214 2.96 -7.51 6.15
C ALA A 214 3.47 -6.75 4.91
N GLU A 215 3.31 -7.32 3.72
CA GLU A 215 3.65 -6.66 2.45
C GLU A 215 2.74 -5.46 2.15
N ALA A 216 1.41 -5.64 2.23
CA ALA A 216 0.45 -4.59 1.91
C ALA A 216 0.46 -3.42 2.92
N CYS A 217 0.85 -3.69 4.16
CA CYS A 217 0.91 -2.74 5.27
C CYS A 217 2.34 -2.37 5.67
N HIS A 218 3.32 -2.54 4.78
CA HIS A 218 4.71 -2.19 5.08
C HIS A 218 4.85 -0.74 5.61
N GLY A 219 5.61 -0.58 6.69
CA GLY A 219 5.78 0.69 7.40
C GLY A 219 4.62 1.09 8.32
N GLN A 220 3.59 0.26 8.49
CA GLN A 220 2.46 0.52 9.40
C GLN A 220 2.59 -0.19 10.75
N ALA A 221 3.69 -0.91 10.99
CA ALA A 221 3.95 -1.65 12.23
C ALA A 221 2.77 -2.55 12.63
N ALA A 222 2.20 -3.30 11.68
CA ALA A 222 1.03 -4.15 11.92
C ALA A 222 1.26 -5.17 13.06
N PRO A 223 2.39 -5.90 13.11
CA PRO A 223 2.71 -6.78 14.24
C PRO A 223 2.78 -6.07 15.60
N VAL A 224 3.18 -4.79 15.64
CA VAL A 224 3.18 -4.00 16.89
C VAL A 224 1.77 -3.79 17.41
N LYS A 225 0.80 -3.49 16.53
CA LYS A 225 -0.61 -3.35 16.93
C LYS A 225 -1.20 -4.66 17.41
N ALA A 226 -0.80 -5.79 16.81
CA ALA A 226 -1.19 -7.11 17.29
C ALA A 226 -0.64 -7.42 18.68
N LEU A 227 0.62 -7.09 18.96
CA LEU A 227 1.18 -7.23 20.31
C LEU A 227 0.41 -6.37 21.34
N GLN A 228 0.07 -5.13 21.00
CA GLN A 228 -0.75 -4.27 21.86
C GLN A 228 -2.14 -4.89 22.09
N ALA A 229 -2.76 -5.41 21.04
CA ALA A 229 -4.02 -6.13 21.13
C ALA A 229 -3.91 -7.47 21.87
N ALA A 230 -2.73 -8.02 22.11
CA ALA A 230 -2.56 -9.26 22.89
C ALA A 230 -2.35 -9.01 24.39
N GLN A 231 -2.09 -7.76 24.82
CA GLN A 231 -1.76 -7.46 26.22
C GLN A 231 -2.83 -7.90 27.23
N GLY A 232 -2.40 -8.47 28.35
CA GLY A 232 -3.28 -8.94 29.41
C GLY A 232 -3.96 -10.29 29.16
N ASP A 233 -3.67 -10.97 28.05
CA ASP A 233 -4.16 -12.32 27.75
C ASP A 233 -2.99 -13.23 27.30
N ASP A 234 -2.65 -14.20 28.15
CA ASP A 234 -1.52 -15.10 27.91
C ASP A 234 -1.70 -15.96 26.65
N ALA A 235 -2.92 -16.38 26.34
CA ALA A 235 -3.18 -17.20 25.16
C ALA A 235 -2.99 -16.38 23.88
N LEU A 236 -3.40 -15.10 23.88
CA LEU A 236 -3.17 -14.21 22.75
C LEU A 236 -1.69 -13.83 22.60
N LEU A 237 -0.96 -13.65 23.70
CA LEU A 237 0.48 -13.39 23.66
C LEU A 237 1.27 -14.58 23.08
N ALA A 238 0.92 -15.80 23.48
CA ALA A 238 1.51 -17.02 22.92
C ALA A 238 1.21 -17.15 21.43
N LEU A 239 -0.05 -16.96 21.03
CA LEU A 239 -0.46 -16.97 19.61
C LEU A 239 0.29 -15.91 18.79
N PHE A 240 0.39 -14.69 19.31
CA PHE A 240 1.14 -13.62 18.66
C PHE A 240 2.60 -14.01 18.45
N ALA A 241 3.26 -14.53 19.49
CA ALA A 241 4.67 -14.89 19.43
C ALA A 241 4.94 -15.96 18.36
N GLU A 242 4.13 -17.02 18.35
CA GLU A 242 4.23 -18.12 17.38
C GLU A 242 4.02 -17.62 15.94
N ARG A 243 2.95 -16.86 15.71
CA ARG A 243 2.59 -16.35 14.38
C ARG A 243 3.61 -15.35 13.86
N CYS A 244 4.10 -14.44 14.71
CA CYS A 244 5.13 -13.47 14.35
C CYS A 244 6.46 -14.17 14.04
N ALA A 245 6.82 -15.22 14.78
CA ALA A 245 8.00 -16.04 14.46
C ALA A 245 7.86 -16.80 13.14
N CYS A 246 6.64 -17.23 12.77
CA CYS A 246 6.36 -17.81 11.45
C CYS A 246 6.54 -16.77 10.35
N LEU A 247 5.93 -15.59 10.52
CA LEU A 247 6.06 -14.47 9.59
C LEU A 247 7.52 -14.10 9.32
N LEU A 248 8.34 -13.95 10.37
CA LEU A 248 9.75 -13.59 10.23
C LEU A 248 10.60 -14.66 9.54
N ARG A 249 10.20 -15.93 9.62
CA ARG A 249 10.88 -17.03 8.92
C ARG A 249 10.51 -17.09 7.43
N GLU A 250 9.28 -16.74 7.11
CA GLU A 250 8.77 -16.74 5.73
C GLU A 250 9.08 -15.45 4.97
N ASN A 251 9.07 -14.31 5.67
CA ASN A 251 9.27 -12.98 5.12
C ASN A 251 10.16 -12.14 6.06
N VAL A 252 11.47 -12.18 5.80
CA VAL A 252 12.47 -11.45 6.59
C VAL A 252 12.30 -9.93 6.46
N ASP A 253 11.77 -9.43 5.34
CA ASP A 253 11.58 -7.99 5.12
C ASP A 253 10.54 -7.39 6.07
N ALA A 254 9.65 -8.21 6.65
CA ALA A 254 8.72 -7.80 7.69
C ALA A 254 9.40 -7.42 9.02
N TRP A 255 10.69 -7.76 9.20
CA TRP A 255 11.45 -7.49 10.43
C TRP A 255 11.39 -6.01 10.87
N GLY A 256 11.46 -5.07 9.92
CA GLY A 256 11.43 -3.64 10.21
C GLY A 256 10.13 -3.14 10.83
N ASP A 257 9.03 -3.88 10.67
CA ASP A 257 7.69 -3.56 11.20
C ASP A 257 7.34 -4.37 12.46
N CYS A 258 8.20 -5.32 12.86
CA CYS A 258 8.00 -6.14 14.05
C CYS A 258 8.31 -5.40 15.35
N PRO A 259 7.75 -5.82 16.50
CA PRO A 259 8.04 -5.16 17.77
C PRO A 259 9.50 -5.31 18.15
N HIS A 260 10.09 -4.22 18.65
CA HIS A 260 11.44 -4.25 19.18
C HIS A 260 11.56 -5.20 20.38
N VAL A 261 12.76 -5.73 20.56
CA VAL A 261 13.13 -6.64 21.66
C VAL A 261 12.67 -6.12 23.02
N ALA A 262 12.91 -4.84 23.33
CA ALA A 262 12.47 -4.22 24.57
C ALA A 262 10.94 -4.18 24.77
N ALA A 263 10.14 -4.22 23.70
CA ALA A 263 8.69 -4.33 23.80
C ALA A 263 8.26 -5.78 24.08
N LEU A 264 8.93 -6.76 23.47
CA LEU A 264 8.71 -8.18 23.69
C LEU A 264 9.08 -8.60 25.13
N GLU A 265 10.22 -8.12 25.63
CA GLU A 265 10.67 -8.39 27.02
C GLU A 265 9.71 -7.79 28.05
N ARG A 266 9.21 -6.57 27.82
CA ARG A 266 8.20 -5.96 28.69
C ARG A 266 6.91 -6.76 28.71
N ALA A 267 6.44 -7.23 27.54
CA ALA A 267 5.26 -8.09 27.47
C ALA A 267 5.50 -9.44 28.18
N ALA A 268 6.69 -10.02 28.04
CA ALA A 268 7.06 -11.28 28.68
C ALA A 268 7.15 -11.16 30.22
N ALA A 269 7.51 -9.99 30.75
CA ALA A 269 7.60 -9.75 32.19
C ALA A 269 6.22 -9.76 32.88
N SER A 270 5.16 -9.43 32.15
CA SER A 270 3.77 -9.41 32.66
C SER A 270 2.95 -10.66 32.29
N ALA A 271 3.54 -11.61 31.56
CA ALA A 271 2.84 -12.78 31.03
C ALA A 271 3.07 -14.03 31.88
N GLY A 272 2.18 -15.01 31.77
CA GLY A 272 2.38 -16.35 32.30
C GLY A 272 3.60 -17.06 31.69
N PRO A 273 4.09 -18.14 32.31
CA PRO A 273 5.39 -18.75 31.99
C PRO A 273 5.52 -19.21 30.54
N GLN A 274 4.44 -19.78 29.98
CA GLN A 274 4.44 -20.28 28.59
C GLN A 274 4.50 -19.12 27.57
N ALA A 275 3.67 -18.09 27.76
CA ALA A 275 3.65 -16.91 26.89
C ALA A 275 4.95 -16.11 27.01
N ALA A 276 5.48 -15.97 28.22
CA ALA A 276 6.77 -15.33 28.47
C ALA A 276 7.92 -16.05 27.73
N GLN A 277 7.94 -17.38 27.74
CA GLN A 277 8.94 -18.14 26.99
C GLN A 277 8.83 -17.91 25.48
N ALA A 278 7.62 -18.00 24.93
CA ALA A 278 7.40 -17.78 23.50
C ALA A 278 7.82 -16.37 23.05
N LEU A 279 7.54 -15.34 23.86
CA LEU A 279 7.96 -13.96 23.60
C LEU A 279 9.48 -13.78 23.67
N ARG A 280 10.16 -14.47 24.60
CA ARG A 280 11.64 -14.47 24.67
C ARG A 280 12.26 -15.18 23.47
N ASP A 281 11.68 -16.28 23.01
CA ASP A 281 12.14 -16.98 21.81
C ASP A 281 11.98 -16.11 20.56
N LEU A 282 10.86 -15.38 20.45
CA LEU A 282 10.66 -14.38 19.41
C LEU A 282 11.66 -13.23 19.51
N ALA A 283 11.97 -12.75 20.71
CA ALA A 283 12.97 -11.70 20.93
C ALA A 283 14.38 -12.14 20.50
N ALA A 284 14.75 -13.39 20.80
CA ALA A 284 16.00 -13.99 20.35
C ALA A 284 16.06 -14.12 18.81
N LEU A 285 14.95 -14.50 18.16
CA LEU A 285 14.86 -14.53 16.70
C LEU A 285 15.03 -13.12 16.11
N ASN A 286 14.38 -12.11 16.70
CA ASN A 286 14.46 -10.72 16.26
C ASN A 286 15.91 -10.19 16.33
N LEU A 287 16.65 -10.50 17.39
CA LEU A 287 18.07 -10.16 17.51
C LEU A 287 18.96 -10.82 16.44
N ARG A 288 18.66 -12.08 16.07
CA ARG A 288 19.42 -12.79 15.02
C ARG A 288 19.19 -12.19 13.63
N LEU A 289 17.99 -11.66 13.39
CA LEU A 289 17.60 -11.03 12.12
C LEU A 289 17.98 -9.55 12.05
N ALA A 290 18.37 -8.94 13.17
CA ALA A 290 18.82 -7.56 13.17
C ALA A 290 20.00 -7.42 12.20
N PRO A 291 19.94 -6.50 11.23
CA PRO A 291 21.11 -6.19 10.41
C PRO A 291 22.21 -5.79 11.39
N LEU A 292 23.34 -6.48 11.34
CA LEU A 292 24.51 -6.19 12.15
C LEU A 292 24.69 -4.67 12.16
N ASN A 293 24.40 -4.05 13.32
CA ASN A 293 24.57 -2.61 13.49
C ASN A 293 25.96 -2.27 12.95
N GLY A 294 26.03 -1.27 12.07
CA GLY A 294 27.22 -0.90 11.34
C GLY A 294 28.36 -0.42 12.24
N ASP A 295 29.02 -1.35 12.92
CA ASP A 295 30.33 -1.17 13.51
C ASP A 295 31.28 -2.08 12.76
N GLY A 296 32.07 -1.49 11.87
CA GLY A 296 33.21 -2.13 11.22
C GLY A 296 34.31 -2.47 12.23
N ARG A 297 34.06 -3.43 13.12
CA ARG A 297 35.08 -4.07 13.96
C ARG A 297 34.90 -5.57 13.91
N GLY A 298 35.90 -6.19 13.30
CA GLY A 298 35.87 -7.55 12.80
C GLY A 298 35.61 -8.59 13.88
N VAL A 299 34.81 -9.58 13.51
CA VAL A 299 35.07 -10.94 13.96
C VAL A 299 36.25 -11.43 13.13
N ALA A 300 37.45 -11.23 13.69
CA ALA A 300 38.62 -11.97 13.27
C ALA A 300 38.30 -13.45 13.45
N SER A 301 38.31 -14.20 12.35
CA SER A 301 38.40 -15.65 12.37
C SER A 301 39.66 -16.02 13.17
N ARG A 302 39.48 -16.71 14.30
CA ARG A 302 40.56 -17.51 14.85
C ARG A 302 40.34 -18.94 14.38
N GLY A 303 41.32 -19.42 13.62
CA GLY A 303 41.65 -20.85 13.58
C GLY A 303 42.29 -21.29 14.89
#